data_AF-A0A1G0AIT6-F1
#
_entry.id   AF-A0A1G0AIT6-F1
#
_cell.length_a   1.000
_cell.length_b   1.000
_cell.length_c   1.000
_cell.angle_alpha   90.00
_cell.angle_beta   90.00
_cell.angle_gamma   90.00
#
_symmetry.space_group_name_H-M   'P 1'
#
loop_
_entity.id
_entity.type
_entity.pdbx_description
1 polymer ?
#
loop_
_entity_poly.entity_id
_entity_poly.type
_entity_poly.pdbx_seq_one_letter_code
_entity_poly.pdbx_strand_id
1 'polypeptide(L)'
;MKLRAKPLVAGTLFVAGAFYLYYPNPFWPTSRLLGALERKDDLHRLIAAGELGSRALTDPERVIPGLIPALGDRWDEVGGSVSASLCRAGAPAVPHLRRALLHENARVREMAGLTLECLKAKGLK
;
A
#
# COMPACT_ATOMS: atom_id res chain seq x y z
N MET A 1 -13.24 46.71 38.99
CA MET A 1 -13.79 46.21 37.72
C MET A 1 -13.03 44.93 37.35
N LYS A 2 -13.68 43.76 37.36
CA LYS A 2 -13.03 42.44 37.15
C LYS A 2 -12.75 42.23 35.66
N LEU A 3 -11.49 42.10 35.26
CA LEU A 3 -11.12 41.60 33.93
C LEU A 3 -10.90 40.08 34.03
N ARG A 4 -11.81 39.32 33.42
CA ARG A 4 -11.71 37.86 33.26
C ARG A 4 -10.67 37.54 32.18
N ALA A 5 -9.67 36.73 32.51
CA ALA A 5 -8.80 36.09 31.52
C ALA A 5 -9.62 35.13 30.64
N LYS A 6 -9.50 35.25 29.32
CA LYS A 6 -9.99 34.24 28.36
C LYS A 6 -8.89 33.20 28.15
N PRO A 7 -9.20 31.89 28.07
CA PRO A 7 -8.17 30.88 27.89
C PRO A 7 -7.58 30.96 26.48
N LEU A 8 -6.25 30.86 26.40
CA LEU A 8 -5.50 30.59 25.17
C LEU A 8 -6.05 29.29 24.55
N VAL A 9 -6.73 29.40 23.41
CA VAL A 9 -6.96 28.23 22.55
C VAL A 9 -5.72 28.07 21.68
N ALA A 10 -5.12 26.88 21.77
CA ALA A 10 -3.95 26.44 21.04
C ALA A 10 -4.12 26.63 19.53
N GLY A 11 -3.67 27.78 19.02
CA GLY A 11 -3.42 28.01 17.61
C GLY A 11 -1.94 27.74 17.33
N THR A 12 -1.51 26.48 17.41
CA THR A 12 -0.25 26.07 16.79
C THR A 12 -0.38 26.31 15.29
N LEU A 13 0.40 27.28 14.83
CA LEU A 13 0.52 27.69 13.44
C LEU A 13 0.65 26.47 12.51
N PHE A 14 -0.38 26.29 11.68
CA PHE A 14 -0.33 26.04 10.25
C PHE A 14 1.05 25.67 9.65
N VAL A 15 1.57 24.47 9.95
CA VAL A 15 2.59 23.78 9.13
C VAL A 15 2.04 22.46 8.56
N ALA A 16 0.71 22.28 8.60
CA ALA A 16 0.06 21.10 8.03
C ALA A 16 -0.27 21.24 6.53
N GLY A 17 -0.46 22.47 6.02
CA GLY A 17 -1.05 22.68 4.68
C GLY A 17 -0.17 22.26 3.50
N ALA A 18 1.16 22.34 3.61
CA ALA A 18 2.07 22.01 2.52
C ALA A 18 2.47 20.52 2.47
N PHE A 19 2.39 19.80 3.59
CA PHE A 19 2.75 18.38 3.67
C PHE A 19 1.68 17.47 3.04
N TYR A 20 0.40 17.87 3.09
CA TYR A 20 -0.71 17.10 2.52
C TYR A 20 -0.87 17.22 0.99
N LEU A 21 -0.07 18.06 0.32
CA LEU A 21 -0.18 18.25 -1.13
C LEU A 21 0.56 17.17 -1.96
N TYR A 22 1.34 16.29 -1.32
CA TYR A 22 2.21 15.35 -2.05
C TYR A 22 2.23 13.91 -1.50
N TYR A 23 1.59 13.64 -0.36
CA TYR A 23 1.53 12.32 0.26
C TYR A 23 0.05 11.86 0.37
N PRO A 24 -0.32 10.63 -0.06
CA PRO A 24 -1.57 10.00 0.37
C PRO A 24 -1.73 10.13 1.87
N ASN A 25 -2.89 10.59 2.30
CA ASN A 25 -3.14 10.79 3.72
C ASN A 25 -3.14 9.41 4.42
N PRO A 26 -2.28 9.18 5.44
CA PRO A 26 -2.17 7.90 6.15
C PRO A 26 -3.47 7.46 6.85
N PHE A 27 -4.39 8.40 7.07
CA PHE A 27 -5.73 8.14 7.61
C PHE A 27 -6.75 7.68 6.56
N TRP A 28 -6.35 7.48 5.29
CA TRP A 28 -7.28 6.96 4.29
C TRP A 28 -7.74 5.53 4.61
N PRO A 29 -9.04 5.23 4.40
CA PRO A 29 -9.54 3.87 4.56
C PRO A 29 -8.95 2.96 3.49
N THR A 30 -8.87 1.66 3.78
CA THR A 30 -8.32 0.64 2.88
C THR A 30 -8.94 0.69 1.47
N SER A 31 -10.25 0.92 1.36
CA SER A 31 -10.94 1.06 0.06
C SER A 31 -10.41 2.23 -0.76
N ARG A 32 -10.11 3.36 -0.11
CA ARG A 32 -9.57 4.55 -0.78
C ARG A 32 -8.12 4.35 -1.19
N LEU A 33 -7.32 3.64 -0.40
CA LEU A 33 -5.95 3.27 -0.76
C LEU A 33 -5.92 2.28 -1.92
N LEU A 34 -6.84 1.31 -1.96
CA LEU A 34 -6.99 0.41 -3.11
C LEU A 34 -7.32 1.19 -4.39
N GLY A 35 -8.27 2.13 -4.32
CA GLY A 35 -8.54 3.01 -5.46
C GLY A 35 -7.39 3.96 -5.81
N ALA A 36 -6.45 4.20 -4.89
CA ALA A 36 -5.26 5.01 -5.17
C ALA A 36 -4.24 4.29 -6.06
N LEU A 37 -4.27 2.96 -6.11
CA LEU A 37 -3.44 2.13 -7.00
C LEU A 37 -3.81 2.28 -8.49
N GLU A 38 -4.95 2.86 -8.82
CA GLU A 38 -5.38 3.07 -10.21
C GLU A 38 -5.15 4.51 -10.68
N ARG A 39 -4.62 5.38 -9.82
CA ARG A 39 -4.41 6.79 -10.17
C ARG A 39 -3.24 6.97 -11.15
N LYS A 40 -3.35 8.02 -11.96
CA LYS A 40 -2.33 8.40 -12.95
C LYS A 40 -0.98 8.72 -12.31
N ASP A 41 -0.96 9.25 -11.10
CA ASP A 41 0.27 9.70 -10.45
C ASP A 41 1.05 8.52 -9.86
N ASP A 42 2.25 8.32 -10.39
CA ASP A 42 3.11 7.18 -10.06
C ASP A 42 3.47 7.15 -8.56
N LEU A 43 3.76 8.32 -7.96
CA LEU A 43 4.08 8.42 -6.52
C LEU A 43 2.88 8.07 -5.61
N HIS A 44 1.67 8.48 -5.97
CA HIS A 44 0.48 8.15 -5.19
C HIS A 44 0.26 6.64 -5.18
N ARG A 45 0.51 5.94 -6.31
CA ARG A 45 0.44 4.48 -6.38
C ARG A 45 1.51 3.81 -5.50
N LEU A 46 2.75 4.31 -5.54
CA LEU A 46 3.84 3.77 -4.73
C LEU A 46 3.57 3.85 -3.23
N ILE A 47 3.13 5.02 -2.75
CA ILE A 47 2.83 5.20 -1.33
C ILE A 47 1.60 4.37 -0.93
N ALA A 48 0.57 4.31 -1.77
CA ALA A 48 -0.59 3.46 -1.51
C ALA A 48 -0.18 1.98 -1.41
N ALA A 49 0.70 1.50 -2.30
CA ALA A 49 1.23 0.15 -2.25
C ALA A 49 1.99 -0.14 -0.93
N GLY A 50 2.82 0.80 -0.47
CA GLY A 50 3.54 0.67 0.80
C GLY A 50 2.60 0.63 2.01
N GLU A 51 1.61 1.52 2.06
CA GLU A 51 0.61 1.61 3.13
C GLU A 51 -0.30 0.38 3.21
N LEU A 52 -0.75 -0.11 2.05
CA LEU A 52 -1.50 -1.35 1.94
C LEU A 52 -0.63 -2.55 2.31
N GLY A 53 0.65 -2.54 1.94
CA GLY A 53 1.59 -3.59 2.29
C GLY A 53 1.81 -3.78 3.79
N SER A 54 1.69 -2.70 4.57
CA SER A 54 1.68 -2.78 6.04
C SER A 54 0.35 -3.31 6.57
N ARG A 55 -0.77 -2.95 5.94
CA ARG A 55 -2.11 -3.44 6.29
C ARG A 55 -2.34 -4.91 5.91
N ALA A 56 -1.61 -5.43 4.93
CA ALA A 56 -1.64 -6.85 4.57
C ALA A 56 -1.15 -7.76 5.72
N LEU A 57 -0.44 -7.22 6.71
CA LEU A 57 -0.03 -7.97 7.91
C LEU A 57 -1.18 -8.12 8.93
N THR A 58 -2.13 -7.19 8.94
CA THR A 58 -3.24 -7.16 9.90
C THR A 58 -4.56 -7.64 9.29
N ASP A 59 -4.81 -7.34 8.02
CA ASP A 59 -6.00 -7.74 7.25
C ASP A 59 -5.61 -8.28 5.86
N PRO A 60 -4.95 -9.45 5.80
CA PRO A 60 -4.47 -10.04 4.55
C PRO A 60 -5.60 -10.37 3.58
N GLU A 61 -6.73 -10.89 4.07
CA GLU A 61 -7.84 -11.37 3.22
C GLU A 61 -8.45 -10.25 2.38
N ARG A 62 -8.54 -9.03 2.93
CA ARG A 62 -9.07 -7.88 2.22
C ARG A 62 -8.04 -7.21 1.33
N VAL A 63 -6.79 -7.14 1.78
CA VAL A 63 -5.77 -6.30 1.15
C VAL A 63 -5.03 -7.02 0.03
N ILE A 64 -4.66 -8.29 0.23
CA ILE A 64 -3.86 -9.05 -0.74
C ILE A 64 -4.52 -9.13 -2.12
N PRO A 65 -5.83 -9.46 -2.26
CA PRO A 65 -6.46 -9.52 -3.57
C PRO A 65 -6.38 -8.19 -4.33
N GLY A 66 -6.51 -7.07 -3.63
CA GLY A 66 -6.44 -5.74 -4.22
C GLY A 66 -5.02 -5.28 -4.57
N LEU A 67 -3.99 -5.91 -3.98
CA LEU A 67 -2.59 -5.66 -4.34
C LEU A 67 -2.14 -6.43 -5.58
N ILE A 68 -2.78 -7.57 -5.92
CA ILE A 68 -2.35 -8.41 -7.05
C ILE A 68 -2.26 -7.64 -8.38
N PRO A 69 -3.24 -6.80 -8.79
CA PRO A 69 -3.12 -6.05 -10.04
C PRO A 69 -1.93 -5.08 -10.05
N ALA A 70 -1.59 -4.51 -8.89
CA ALA A 70 -0.49 -3.55 -8.75
C ALA A 70 0.91 -4.18 -8.83
N LEU A 71 1.03 -5.52 -8.82
CA LEU A 71 2.28 -6.21 -9.16
C LEU A 71 2.72 -5.92 -10.60
N GLY A 72 1.76 -5.67 -11.50
CA GLY A 72 2.01 -5.38 -12.91
C GLY A 72 1.99 -3.90 -13.24
N ASP A 73 2.25 -3.04 -12.24
CA ASP A 73 2.29 -1.59 -12.44
C ASP A 73 3.27 -1.20 -13.57
N ARG A 74 3.00 -0.07 -14.19
CA ARG A 74 3.87 0.48 -15.22
C ARG A 74 5.22 0.94 -14.67
N TRP A 75 5.25 1.36 -13.40
CA TRP A 75 6.43 1.80 -12.68
C TRP A 75 6.95 0.68 -11.79
N ASP A 76 8.17 0.21 -12.07
CA ASP A 76 8.72 -1.02 -11.49
C ASP A 76 8.85 -0.94 -9.97
N GLU A 77 9.08 0.25 -9.42
CA GLU A 77 9.16 0.53 -7.99
C GLU A 77 7.84 0.22 -7.27
N VAL A 78 6.70 0.45 -7.92
CA VAL A 78 5.38 0.10 -7.36
C VAL A 78 5.24 -1.41 -7.30
N GLY A 79 5.51 -2.12 -8.41
CA GLY A 79 5.45 -3.57 -8.47
C GLY A 79 6.39 -4.25 -7.47
N GLY A 80 7.62 -3.73 -7.34
CA GLY A 80 8.61 -4.18 -6.36
C GLY A 80 8.17 -3.94 -4.92
N SER A 81 7.60 -2.78 -4.61
CA SER A 81 7.04 -2.46 -3.29
C SER A 81 5.90 -3.42 -2.90
N VAL A 82 5.00 -3.71 -3.85
CA VAL A 82 3.92 -4.68 -3.64
C VAL A 82 4.48 -6.09 -3.44
N SER A 83 5.42 -6.53 -4.28
CA SER A 83 6.07 -7.84 -4.16
C SER A 83 6.75 -8.01 -2.81
N ALA A 84 7.53 -7.02 -2.36
CA ALA A 84 8.15 -7.03 -1.04
C ALA A 84 7.11 -7.12 0.07
N SER A 85 6.02 -6.36 -0.03
CA SER A 85 4.93 -6.36 0.94
C SER A 85 4.22 -7.70 1.04
N LEU A 86 3.94 -8.36 -0.09
CA LEU A 86 3.35 -9.69 -0.14
C LEU A 86 4.32 -10.75 0.41
N CYS A 87 5.62 -10.63 0.13
CA CYS A 87 6.63 -11.53 0.71
C CYS A 87 6.74 -11.38 2.25
N ARG A 88 6.51 -10.17 2.79
CA ARG A 88 6.38 -9.96 4.25
C ARG A 88 5.08 -10.55 4.80
N ALA A 89 3.98 -10.44 4.06
CA ALA A 89 2.68 -11.00 4.47
C ALA A 89 2.73 -12.53 4.64
N GLY A 90 3.54 -13.21 3.84
CA GLY A 90 3.86 -14.62 4.06
C GLY A 90 2.78 -15.57 3.52
N ALA A 91 2.44 -16.59 4.32
CA ALA A 91 1.55 -17.69 3.91
C ALA A 91 0.19 -17.24 3.31
N PRO A 92 -0.49 -16.20 3.83
CA PRO A 92 -1.75 -15.72 3.24
C PRO A 92 -1.61 -15.25 1.78
N ALA A 93 -0.43 -14.83 1.34
CA ALA A 93 -0.21 -14.37 -0.03
C ALA A 93 -0.11 -15.50 -1.06
N VAL A 94 0.30 -16.70 -0.64
CA VAL A 94 0.55 -17.86 -1.51
C VAL A 94 -0.65 -18.21 -2.42
N PRO A 95 -1.89 -18.40 -1.92
CA PRO A 95 -3.02 -18.76 -2.79
C PRO A 95 -3.36 -17.67 -3.82
N HIS A 96 -3.17 -16.40 -3.46
CA HIS A 96 -3.43 -15.27 -4.36
C HIS A 96 -2.33 -15.13 -5.42
N LEU A 97 -1.06 -15.28 -5.04
CA LEU A 97 0.08 -15.26 -5.95
C LEU A 97 0.03 -16.44 -6.94
N ARG A 98 -0.38 -17.63 -6.49
CA ARG A 98 -0.56 -18.78 -7.39
C ARG A 98 -1.63 -18.53 -8.45
N ARG A 99 -2.70 -17.82 -8.11
CA ARG A 99 -3.71 -17.38 -9.10
C ARG A 99 -3.15 -16.29 -10.03
N ALA A 100 -2.33 -15.39 -9.50
CA ALA A 100 -1.69 -14.32 -10.27
C ALA A 100 -0.72 -14.83 -11.36
N LEU A 101 -0.19 -16.05 -11.23
CA LEU A 101 0.59 -16.71 -12.30
C LEU A 101 -0.23 -16.97 -13.58
N LEU A 102 -1.57 -16.98 -13.49
CA LEU A 102 -2.47 -17.14 -14.62
C LEU A 102 -3.08 -15.81 -15.09
N HIS A 103 -2.60 -14.68 -14.56
CA HIS A 103 -3.12 -13.36 -14.89
C HIS A 103 -2.83 -12.98 -16.35
N GLU A 104 -3.72 -12.22 -16.99
CA GLU A 104 -3.59 -11.81 -18.39
C GLU A 104 -2.36 -10.91 -18.64
N ASN A 105 -2.09 -10.00 -17.70
CA ASN A 105 -0.91 -9.12 -17.74
C ASN A 105 0.38 -9.91 -17.44
N ALA A 106 1.32 -9.91 -18.40
CA ALA A 106 2.60 -10.60 -18.28
C ALA A 106 3.46 -10.13 -17.11
N ARG A 107 3.45 -8.83 -16.79
CA ARG A 107 4.21 -8.27 -15.65
C ARG A 107 3.69 -8.80 -14.31
N VAL A 108 2.36 -8.94 -14.18
CA VAL A 108 1.76 -9.55 -12.98
C VAL A 108 2.24 -10.99 -12.82
N ARG A 109 2.26 -11.78 -13.91
CA ARG A 109 2.72 -13.17 -13.86
C ARG A 109 4.19 -13.28 -13.46
N GLU A 110 5.04 -12.47 -14.09
CA GLU A 110 6.48 -12.43 -13.82
C GLU A 110 6.76 -12.06 -12.37
N MET A 111 6.20 -10.94 -11.92
CA MET A 111 6.40 -10.46 -10.55
C MET A 111 5.82 -11.43 -9.52
N ALA A 112 4.67 -12.04 -9.78
CA ALA A 112 4.10 -13.06 -8.90
C ALA A 112 5.02 -14.29 -8.75
N GLY A 113 5.70 -14.70 -9.82
CA GLY A 113 6.72 -15.74 -9.79
C GLY A 113 7.88 -15.37 -8.86
N LEU A 114 8.43 -14.17 -9.04
CA LEU A 114 9.50 -13.64 -8.18
C LEU A 114 9.08 -13.56 -6.71
N THR A 115 7.84 -13.11 -6.43
CA THR A 115 7.33 -13.06 -5.05
C THR A 115 7.19 -14.45 -4.45
N LEU A 116 6.77 -15.46 -5.23
CA LEU A 116 6.70 -16.85 -4.76
C LEU A 116 8.08 -17.43 -4.47
N GLU A 117 9.10 -17.08 -5.26
CA GLU A 117 10.48 -17.46 -4.96
C GLU A 117 10.97 -16.82 -3.64
N CYS A 118 10.63 -15.56 -3.39
CA CYS A 118 10.89 -14.87 -2.12
C CYS A 118 10.23 -15.60 -0.93
N LEU A 119 8.99 -16.06 -1.09
CA LEU A 119 8.26 -16.84 -0.09
C LEU A 119 8.88 -18.23 0.13
N LYS A 120 9.31 -18.90 -0.94
CA LYS A 120 10.01 -20.19 -0.87
C LYS A 120 11.34 -20.07 -0.15
N ALA A 121 12.10 -19.00 -0.39
CA ALA A 121 13.35 -18.70 0.33
C ALA A 121 13.12 -18.52 1.84
N LYS A 122 11.91 -18.11 2.25
CA LYS A 122 11.48 -18.03 3.65
C LYS A 122 10.96 -19.36 4.23
N GLY A 123 10.97 -20.46 3.47
CA GLY A 123 10.51 -21.77 3.90
C GLY A 123 8.99 -21.98 3.83
N LEU A 124 8.26 -21.04 3.23
CA LEU A 124 6.83 -21.16 2.98
C LEU A 124 6.64 -21.95 1.67
N LYS A 125 6.10 -23.17 1.78
CA LYS A 125 5.87 -24.09 0.65
C LYS A 125 4.42 -24.05 0.20
#